data_AF-A0AAE3QQV1-F1
#
_entry.id   AF-A0AAE3QQV1-F1
#
_cell.length_a   1.000
_cell.length_b   1.000
_cell.length_c   1.000
_cell.angle_alpha   90.00
_cell.angle_beta   90.00
_cell.angle_gamma   90.00
#
_symmetry.space_group_name_H-M   'P 1'
#
loop_
_entity.id
_entity.type
_entity.pdbx_description
1 polymer ?
#
loop_
_entity_poly.entity_id
_entity_poly.type
_entity_poly.pdbx_seq_one_letter_code
_entity_poly.pdbx_strand_id
1 'polypeptide(L)'
;MATDGVKIINGDLAHDTYWGFMDMYDEGIPLEKIKASIEQGKEEYNDFEYEIFITAYALALWETGTLTDLIKQQVRNVIDKGVGVKVWKEEVSEAEGKAREWELALFWKKINTAKRTVRKRKSYRRIVNLLFSEGDVLVFQLPDGSYCATLVLLISQGRGQCSYEFAKLTYRDTERPDLIDIKNYYVVGRKVSSGVEIEWANLLNEGMHKISEQGGIDAIVRREAERTCKYFIGIDVIGVEHKTLKGFANRFERIGQLYFKPESKLCGLQGGETSFEGFQQCFDSLMSDLTTFKSELFPIQQFLAE
;
A
#
# COMPACT_ATOMS: atom_id res chain seq x y z
N MET A 1 0.73 -12.61 -14.73
CA MET A 1 1.55 -12.94 -13.54
C MET A 1 2.54 -14.03 -13.93
N ALA A 2 3.76 -14.01 -13.41
CA ALA A 2 4.72 -15.09 -13.63
C ALA A 2 4.28 -16.36 -12.87
N THR A 3 4.56 -17.54 -13.43
CA THR A 3 4.35 -18.84 -12.77
C THR A 3 5.46 -19.08 -11.75
N ASP A 4 5.41 -18.35 -10.65
CA ASP A 4 6.44 -18.38 -9.60
C ASP A 4 6.25 -19.61 -8.71
N GLY A 5 6.80 -20.77 -9.10
CA GLY A 5 6.86 -22.00 -8.30
C GLY A 5 5.51 -22.63 -7.87
N VAL A 6 5.51 -23.94 -7.63
CA VAL A 6 4.25 -24.71 -7.54
C VAL A 6 3.54 -24.71 -6.18
N LYS A 7 4.18 -24.23 -5.11
CA LYS A 7 3.63 -24.31 -3.74
C LYS A 7 2.46 -23.33 -3.54
N ILE A 8 1.61 -23.61 -2.54
CA ILE A 8 0.39 -22.83 -2.25
C ILE A 8 0.65 -21.33 -2.00
N ILE A 9 1.79 -20.97 -1.42
CA ILE A 9 2.13 -19.58 -1.07
C ILE A 9 3.24 -18.99 -1.96
N ASN A 10 3.57 -19.66 -3.07
CA ASN A 10 4.52 -19.10 -4.03
C ASN A 10 3.80 -18.22 -5.05
N GLY A 11 4.51 -17.20 -5.52
CA GLY A 11 4.01 -16.15 -6.41
C GLY A 11 3.39 -14.99 -5.65
N ASP A 12 3.46 -13.81 -6.27
CA ASP A 12 3.11 -12.53 -5.65
C ASP A 12 1.68 -12.54 -5.11
N LEU A 13 0.70 -12.95 -5.93
CA LEU A 13 -0.70 -13.01 -5.50
C LEU A 13 -0.92 -13.94 -4.28
N ALA A 14 -0.26 -15.10 -4.27
CA ALA A 14 -0.37 -16.03 -3.15
C ALA A 14 0.29 -15.47 -1.88
N HIS A 15 1.45 -14.83 -2.06
CA HIS A 15 2.22 -14.20 -1.00
C HIS A 15 1.43 -13.06 -0.36
N ASP A 16 0.91 -12.14 -1.17
CA ASP A 16 0.13 -10.98 -0.73
C ASP A 16 -1.16 -11.42 -0.02
N THR A 17 -1.85 -12.44 -0.57
CA THR A 17 -3.07 -12.98 0.04
C THR A 17 -2.78 -13.60 1.41
N TYR A 18 -1.79 -14.49 1.50
CA TYR A 18 -1.51 -15.20 2.75
C TYR A 18 -0.84 -14.30 3.80
N TRP A 19 0.19 -13.54 3.43
CA TRP A 19 0.91 -12.70 4.38
C TRP A 19 0.14 -11.44 4.73
N GLY A 20 -0.60 -10.84 3.79
CA GLY A 20 -1.53 -9.74 4.09
C GLY A 20 -2.56 -10.16 5.14
N PHE A 21 -3.15 -11.36 5.01
CA PHE A 21 -4.04 -11.90 6.04
C PHE A 21 -3.32 -12.07 7.38
N MET A 22 -2.15 -12.71 7.37
CA MET A 22 -1.41 -13.05 8.59
C MET A 22 -0.88 -11.81 9.33
N ASP A 23 -0.50 -10.76 8.63
CA ASP A 23 0.00 -9.52 9.21
C ASP A 23 -1.13 -8.76 9.91
N MET A 24 -2.27 -8.60 9.24
CA MET A 24 -3.48 -8.06 9.87
C MET A 24 -3.93 -8.90 11.08
N TYR A 25 -3.81 -10.23 10.97
CA TYR A 25 -4.09 -11.13 12.08
C TYR A 25 -3.10 -10.95 13.23
N ASP A 26 -1.82 -10.76 12.96
CA ASP A 26 -0.80 -10.53 14.00
C ASP A 26 -0.95 -9.13 14.65
N GLU A 27 -1.49 -8.15 13.93
CA GLU A 27 -1.74 -6.78 14.39
C GLU A 27 -2.92 -6.61 15.36
N GLY A 28 -3.76 -7.62 15.52
CA GLY A 28 -4.94 -7.52 16.39
C GLY A 28 -6.25 -7.22 15.65
N ILE A 29 -6.24 -7.09 14.32
CA ILE A 29 -7.44 -6.79 13.53
C ILE A 29 -8.49 -7.91 13.71
N PRO A 30 -9.79 -7.59 13.85
CA PRO A 30 -10.87 -8.58 13.88
C PRO A 30 -10.97 -9.34 12.56
N LEU A 31 -11.12 -10.67 12.63
CA LEU A 31 -11.12 -11.56 11.46
C LEU A 31 -12.12 -11.16 10.38
N GLU A 32 -13.32 -10.69 10.73
CA GLU A 32 -14.30 -10.27 9.72
C GLU A 32 -13.85 -9.06 8.89
N LYS A 33 -13.08 -8.14 9.50
CA LYS A 33 -12.49 -7.02 8.75
C LYS A 33 -11.36 -7.50 7.84
N ILE A 34 -10.55 -8.47 8.30
CA ILE A 34 -9.48 -9.08 7.50
C ILE A 34 -10.08 -9.76 6.27
N LYS A 35 -11.11 -10.59 6.45
CA LYS A 35 -11.79 -11.27 5.34
C LYS A 35 -12.34 -10.28 4.31
N ALA A 36 -13.04 -9.25 4.76
CA ALA A 36 -13.57 -8.22 3.86
C ALA A 36 -12.46 -7.50 3.07
N SER A 37 -11.32 -7.22 3.70
CA SER A 37 -10.17 -6.61 3.04
C SER A 37 -9.49 -7.54 2.03
N ILE A 38 -9.30 -8.81 2.40
CA ILE A 38 -8.61 -9.79 1.54
C ILE A 38 -9.49 -10.24 0.37
N GLU A 39 -10.81 -10.25 0.55
CA GLU A 39 -11.75 -10.62 -0.51
C GLU A 39 -12.06 -9.48 -1.49
N GLN A 40 -11.56 -8.26 -1.24
CA GLN A 40 -11.81 -7.12 -2.10
C GLN A 40 -11.17 -7.31 -3.48
N GLY A 41 -11.97 -7.19 -4.55
CA GLY A 41 -11.49 -7.23 -5.94
C GLY A 41 -11.28 -8.64 -6.49
N LYS A 42 -11.57 -9.69 -5.72
CA LYS A 42 -11.44 -11.08 -6.18
C LYS A 42 -12.33 -11.43 -7.37
N GLU A 43 -13.38 -10.64 -7.61
CA GLU A 43 -14.31 -10.79 -8.72
C GLU A 43 -13.65 -10.53 -10.09
N GLU A 44 -12.52 -9.83 -10.10
CA GLU A 44 -11.74 -9.52 -11.30
C GLU A 44 -10.78 -10.65 -11.69
N TYR A 45 -10.56 -11.63 -10.80
CA TYR A 45 -9.62 -12.73 -11.03
C TYR A 45 -10.12 -13.69 -12.10
N ASN A 46 -9.24 -14.04 -13.04
CA ASN A 46 -9.47 -15.16 -13.93
C ASN A 46 -9.38 -16.50 -13.16
N ASP A 47 -9.74 -17.61 -13.81
CA ASP A 47 -9.77 -18.92 -13.14
C ASP A 47 -8.42 -19.35 -12.53
N PHE A 48 -7.30 -18.96 -13.14
CA PHE A 48 -5.95 -19.28 -12.64
C PHE A 48 -5.61 -18.44 -11.39
N GLU A 49 -5.81 -17.14 -11.47
CA GLU A 49 -5.60 -16.20 -10.36
C GLU A 49 -6.51 -16.56 -9.17
N TYR A 50 -7.76 -16.92 -9.45
CA TYR A 50 -8.71 -17.32 -8.42
C TYR A 50 -8.31 -18.63 -7.73
N GLU A 51 -7.72 -19.61 -8.43
CA GLU A 51 -7.14 -20.81 -7.80
C GLU A 51 -6.01 -20.44 -6.83
N ILE A 52 -5.09 -19.57 -7.26
CA ILE A 52 -3.98 -19.09 -6.42
C ILE A 52 -4.52 -18.38 -5.18
N PHE A 53 -5.42 -17.42 -5.38
CA PHE A 53 -6.07 -16.68 -4.30
C PHE A 53 -6.77 -17.60 -3.30
N ILE A 54 -7.70 -18.45 -3.76
CA ILE A 54 -8.57 -19.22 -2.85
C ILE A 54 -7.78 -20.27 -2.08
N THR A 55 -6.71 -20.85 -2.67
CA THR A 55 -5.86 -21.81 -1.97
C THR A 55 -4.99 -21.14 -0.91
N ALA A 56 -4.39 -19.99 -1.20
CA ALA A 56 -3.63 -19.20 -0.22
C ALA A 56 -4.54 -18.67 0.92
N TYR A 57 -5.72 -18.16 0.57
CA TYR A 57 -6.70 -17.66 1.52
C TYR A 57 -7.24 -18.78 2.44
N ALA A 58 -7.60 -19.94 1.87
CA ALA A 58 -8.04 -21.09 2.64
C ALA A 58 -6.96 -21.62 3.59
N LEU A 59 -5.68 -21.55 3.20
CA LEU A 59 -4.58 -21.87 4.09
C LEU A 59 -4.55 -20.93 5.30
N ALA A 60 -4.69 -19.62 5.08
CA ALA A 60 -4.71 -18.63 6.15
C ALA A 60 -5.88 -18.82 7.12
N LEU A 61 -7.08 -19.08 6.58
CA LEU A 61 -8.27 -19.40 7.35
C LEU A 61 -8.12 -20.71 8.13
N TRP A 62 -7.51 -21.74 7.53
CA TRP A 62 -7.26 -23.01 8.23
C TRP A 62 -6.29 -22.84 9.40
N GLU A 63 -5.23 -22.03 9.22
CA GLU A 63 -4.27 -21.76 10.28
C GLU A 63 -4.84 -20.92 11.43
N THR A 64 -5.76 -20.01 11.13
CA THR A 64 -6.46 -19.19 12.13
C THR A 64 -7.75 -19.82 12.67
N GLY A 65 -8.11 -21.02 12.21
CA GLY A 65 -9.25 -21.78 12.71
C GLY A 65 -10.61 -21.27 12.24
N THR A 66 -10.66 -20.47 11.17
CA THR A 66 -11.89 -19.87 10.63
C THR A 66 -12.26 -20.35 9.24
N LEU A 67 -11.66 -21.46 8.79
CA LEU A 67 -12.03 -22.09 7.53
C LEU A 67 -13.45 -22.65 7.61
N THR A 68 -14.31 -22.21 6.69
CA THR A 68 -15.69 -22.69 6.55
C THR A 68 -15.81 -23.75 5.46
N ASP A 69 -16.88 -24.54 5.50
CA ASP A 69 -17.13 -25.55 4.46
C ASP A 69 -17.43 -24.93 3.10
N LEU A 70 -17.98 -23.70 3.07
CA LEU A 70 -18.15 -22.93 1.83
C LEU A 70 -16.80 -22.69 1.13
N ILE A 71 -15.79 -22.23 1.89
CA ILE A 71 -14.44 -22.02 1.34
C ILE A 71 -13.82 -23.35 0.91
N LYS A 72 -14.01 -24.44 1.66
CA LYS A 72 -13.53 -25.77 1.23
C LYS A 72 -14.18 -26.21 -0.09
N GLN A 73 -15.47 -25.96 -0.28
CA GLN A 73 -16.15 -26.26 -1.55
C GLN A 73 -15.56 -25.44 -2.71
N GLN A 74 -15.27 -24.16 -2.49
CA GLN A 74 -14.60 -23.33 -3.49
C GLN A 74 -13.20 -23.85 -3.84
N VAL A 75 -12.40 -24.24 -2.84
CA VAL A 75 -11.10 -24.88 -3.06
C VAL A 75 -11.26 -26.17 -3.86
N ARG A 76 -12.26 -27.01 -3.53
CA ARG A 76 -12.51 -28.24 -4.26
C ARG A 76 -12.82 -27.97 -5.73
N ASN A 77 -13.69 -26.99 -5.99
CA ASN A 77 -14.11 -26.61 -7.34
C ASN A 77 -12.91 -26.17 -8.20
N VAL A 78 -11.99 -25.36 -7.66
CA VAL A 78 -10.80 -24.93 -8.44
C VAL A 78 -9.81 -26.07 -8.67
N ILE A 79 -9.63 -26.98 -7.70
CA ILE A 79 -8.80 -28.17 -7.87
C ILE A 79 -9.39 -29.08 -8.96
N ASP A 80 -10.70 -29.33 -8.94
CA ASP A 80 -11.38 -30.17 -9.93
C ASP A 80 -11.36 -29.53 -11.33
N LYS A 81 -11.36 -28.19 -11.44
CA LYS A 81 -11.16 -27.48 -12.71
C LYS A 81 -9.76 -27.68 -13.29
N GLY A 82 -8.72 -27.85 -12.45
CA GLY A 82 -7.35 -28.16 -12.87
C GLY A 82 -6.64 -27.07 -13.67
N VAL A 83 -7.10 -25.82 -13.59
CA VAL A 83 -6.57 -24.70 -14.41
C VAL A 83 -5.11 -24.41 -14.07
N GLY A 84 -4.74 -24.36 -12.79
CA GLY A 84 -3.35 -24.17 -12.39
C GLY A 84 -2.44 -25.28 -12.90
N VAL A 85 -2.83 -26.54 -12.72
CA VAL A 85 -2.07 -27.70 -13.22
C VAL A 85 -1.80 -27.58 -14.73
N LYS A 86 -2.80 -27.15 -15.50
CA LYS A 86 -2.68 -26.92 -16.94
C LYS A 86 -1.68 -25.81 -17.25
N VAL A 87 -1.79 -24.66 -16.58
CA VAL A 87 -0.89 -23.50 -16.78
C VAL A 87 0.57 -23.89 -16.49
N TRP A 88 0.86 -24.52 -15.35
CA TRP A 88 2.24 -24.96 -15.04
C TRP A 88 2.76 -26.00 -16.03
N LYS A 89 1.89 -26.89 -16.52
CA LYS A 89 2.25 -27.90 -17.51
C LYS A 89 2.60 -27.30 -18.88
N GLU A 90 1.82 -26.32 -19.33
CA GLU A 90 1.96 -25.71 -20.66
C GLU A 90 3.02 -24.61 -20.72
N GLU A 91 3.12 -23.79 -19.67
CA GLU A 91 4.01 -22.63 -19.64
C GLU A 91 5.40 -22.93 -19.05
N VAL A 92 5.52 -23.98 -18.23
CA VAL A 92 6.78 -24.33 -17.56
C VAL A 92 7.28 -25.73 -17.94
N SER A 93 6.61 -26.80 -17.47
CA SER A 93 6.90 -28.17 -17.89
C SER A 93 5.88 -29.18 -17.34
N GLU A 94 5.80 -30.36 -17.96
CA GLU A 94 5.04 -31.50 -17.45
C GLU A 94 5.37 -31.85 -15.98
N ALA A 95 6.64 -31.71 -15.59
CA ALA A 95 7.10 -32.00 -14.24
C ALA A 95 6.51 -31.00 -13.22
N GLU A 96 6.48 -29.71 -13.56
CA GLU A 96 5.90 -28.66 -12.72
C GLU A 96 4.37 -28.79 -12.63
N GLY A 97 3.69 -29.15 -13.71
CA GLY A 97 2.25 -29.46 -13.68
C GLY A 97 1.93 -30.58 -12.68
N LYS A 98 2.68 -31.69 -12.73
CA LYS A 98 2.55 -32.79 -11.76
C LYS A 98 2.90 -32.37 -10.34
N ALA A 99 3.91 -31.52 -10.16
CA ALA A 99 4.28 -31.00 -8.85
C ALA A 99 3.16 -30.11 -8.27
N ARG A 100 2.50 -29.29 -9.09
CA ARG A 100 1.33 -28.51 -8.68
C ARG A 100 0.15 -29.39 -8.29
N GLU A 101 -0.15 -30.42 -9.10
CA GLU A 101 -1.22 -31.38 -8.78
C GLU A 101 -0.97 -32.06 -7.42
N TRP A 102 0.28 -32.46 -7.16
CA TRP A 102 0.69 -33.04 -5.89
C TRP A 102 0.53 -32.06 -4.71
N GLU A 103 0.97 -30.81 -4.86
CA GLU A 103 0.80 -29.77 -3.84
C GLU A 103 -0.69 -29.51 -3.53
N LEU A 104 -1.55 -29.45 -4.55
CA LEU A 104 -3.00 -29.30 -4.37
C LEU A 104 -3.61 -30.50 -3.64
N ALA A 105 -3.18 -31.72 -3.95
CA ALA A 105 -3.64 -32.93 -3.26
C ALA A 105 -3.23 -32.94 -1.78
N LEU A 106 -1.98 -32.58 -1.48
CA LEU A 106 -1.49 -32.42 -0.11
C LEU A 106 -2.26 -31.33 0.64
N PHE A 107 -2.49 -30.20 -0.01
CA PHE A 107 -3.24 -29.08 0.54
C PHE A 107 -4.69 -29.47 0.85
N TRP A 108 -5.37 -30.16 -0.07
CA TRP A 108 -6.73 -30.66 0.13
C TRP A 108 -6.83 -31.57 1.36
N LYS A 109 -5.87 -32.50 1.51
CA LYS A 109 -5.80 -33.37 2.69
C LYS A 109 -5.59 -32.56 3.98
N LYS A 110 -4.74 -31.53 3.93
CA LYS A 110 -4.45 -30.65 5.07
C LYS A 110 -5.70 -29.90 5.55
N ILE A 111 -6.42 -29.23 4.65
CA ILE A 111 -7.57 -28.40 5.04
C ILE A 111 -8.81 -29.21 5.46
N ASN A 112 -8.88 -30.48 5.06
CA ASN A 112 -9.90 -31.43 5.54
C ASN A 112 -9.57 -32.06 6.89
N THR A 113 -8.37 -31.82 7.41
CA THR A 113 -8.02 -32.23 8.78
C THR A 113 -8.36 -31.09 9.74
N ALA A 114 -9.08 -31.38 10.82
CA ALA A 114 -9.40 -30.39 11.84
C ALA A 114 -8.10 -29.77 12.42
N LYS A 115 -8.04 -28.44 12.44
CA LYS A 115 -6.91 -27.72 13.04
C LYS A 115 -6.95 -27.89 14.55
N ARG A 116 -6.06 -28.72 15.10
CA ARG A 116 -5.99 -29.01 16.54
C ARG A 116 -5.64 -27.78 17.39
N THR A 117 -4.77 -26.91 16.87
CA THR A 117 -4.31 -25.71 17.57
C THR A 117 -4.29 -24.55 16.59
N VAL A 118 -5.11 -23.54 16.86
CA VAL A 118 -5.11 -22.28 16.09
C VAL A 118 -3.75 -21.59 16.23
N ARG A 119 -3.24 -21.06 15.13
CA ARG A 119 -2.04 -20.23 15.12
C ARG A 119 -2.29 -19.03 16.02
N LYS A 120 -1.52 -18.91 17.11
CA LYS A 120 -1.57 -17.72 17.96
C LYS A 120 -1.10 -16.50 17.17
N ARG A 121 -1.70 -15.34 17.44
CA ARG A 121 -1.19 -14.05 16.95
C ARG A 121 0.27 -13.91 17.40
N LYS A 122 1.15 -13.57 16.48
CA LYS A 122 2.55 -13.26 16.81
C LYS A 122 2.61 -11.81 17.27
N SER A 123 2.93 -11.60 18.54
CA SER A 123 3.38 -10.28 18.98
C SER A 123 4.81 -10.05 18.48
N TYR A 124 5.02 -9.00 17.71
CA TYR A 124 6.37 -8.52 17.41
C TYR A 124 6.76 -7.38 18.36
N ARG A 125 8.05 -7.28 18.67
CA ARG A 125 8.57 -6.19 19.49
C ARG A 125 8.44 -4.89 18.71
N ARG A 126 7.59 -3.99 19.21
CA ARG A 126 7.48 -2.63 18.70
C ARG A 126 8.67 -1.80 19.16
N ILE A 127 9.10 -0.88 18.32
CA ILE A 127 10.10 0.12 18.65
C ILE A 127 9.42 1.14 19.57
N VAL A 128 9.90 1.18 20.82
CA VAL A 128 9.41 2.11 21.84
C VAL A 128 10.17 3.44 21.82
N ASN A 129 11.44 3.42 21.43
CA ASN A 129 12.27 4.61 21.33
C ASN A 129 12.26 5.12 19.89
N LEU A 130 11.17 5.80 19.53
CA LEU A 130 11.05 6.46 18.24
C LEU A 130 12.00 7.65 18.16
N LEU A 131 12.44 7.99 16.94
CA LEU A 131 13.32 9.13 16.69
C LEU A 131 12.54 10.44 16.66
N PHE A 132 11.30 10.37 16.15
CA PHE A 132 10.33 11.45 16.07
C PHE A 132 8.94 10.92 16.42
N SER A 133 7.99 11.82 16.60
CA SER A 133 6.57 11.51 16.82
C SER A 133 5.72 11.96 15.64
N GLU A 134 4.57 11.31 15.43
CA GLU A 134 3.58 11.82 14.48
C GLU A 134 3.22 13.26 14.83
N GLY A 135 3.14 14.10 13.80
CA GLY A 135 2.91 15.52 13.92
C GLY A 135 4.18 16.35 14.10
N ASP A 136 5.35 15.77 14.38
CA ASP A 136 6.60 16.53 14.49
C ASP A 136 6.89 17.28 13.17
N VAL A 137 7.08 18.59 13.27
CA VAL A 137 7.58 19.43 12.17
C VAL A 137 9.09 19.54 12.33
N LEU A 138 9.79 19.12 11.28
CA LEU A 138 11.23 19.02 11.25
C LEU A 138 11.79 19.97 10.19
N VAL A 139 12.85 20.69 10.56
CA VAL A 139 13.62 21.57 9.67
C VAL A 139 14.96 20.93 9.38
N PHE A 140 15.42 21.09 8.14
CA PHE A 140 16.73 20.64 7.70
C PHE A 140 17.25 21.57 6.60
N GLN A 141 18.52 21.46 6.23
CA GLN A 141 19.14 22.29 5.20
C GLN A 141 19.46 21.48 3.95
N LEU A 142 19.29 22.09 2.78
CA LEU A 142 19.82 21.62 1.49
C LEU A 142 21.32 21.97 1.35
N PRO A 143 22.04 21.37 0.38
CA PRO A 143 23.47 21.65 0.17
C PRO A 143 23.78 23.12 -0.16
N ASP A 144 22.81 23.85 -0.72
CA ASP A 144 22.90 25.28 -1.02
C ASP A 144 22.71 26.18 0.22
N GLY A 145 22.45 25.59 1.39
CA GLY A 145 22.23 26.29 2.65
C GLY A 145 20.78 26.73 2.90
N SER A 146 19.87 26.52 1.94
CA SER A 146 18.45 26.82 2.17
C SER A 146 17.82 25.84 3.16
N TYR A 147 16.98 26.36 4.05
CA TYR A 147 16.15 25.60 4.98
C TYR A 147 14.91 25.07 4.29
N CYS A 148 14.62 23.80 4.52
CA CYS A 148 13.38 23.14 4.15
C CYS A 148 12.69 22.59 5.40
N ALA A 149 11.39 22.35 5.29
CA ALA A 149 10.59 21.75 6.36
C ALA A 149 9.85 20.49 5.88
N THR A 150 9.65 19.55 6.79
CA THR A 150 8.84 18.35 6.60
C THR A 150 7.99 18.07 7.83
N LEU A 151 6.95 17.28 7.66
CA LEU A 151 6.05 16.84 8.73
C LEU A 151 6.07 15.32 8.82
N VAL A 152 6.25 14.77 10.03
CA VAL A 152 6.05 13.33 10.27
C VAL A 152 4.55 13.04 10.24
N LEU A 153 4.05 12.58 9.10
CA LEU A 153 2.62 12.38 8.88
C LEU A 153 2.11 11.12 9.61
N LEU A 154 2.86 10.03 9.49
CA LEU A 154 2.51 8.71 10.01
C LEU A 154 3.76 7.95 10.44
N ILE A 155 3.64 7.14 11.49
CA ILE A 155 4.66 6.16 11.86
C ILE A 155 4.03 4.77 11.82
N SER A 156 4.41 3.97 10.82
CA SER A 156 3.95 2.58 10.70
C SER A 156 4.90 1.64 11.43
N GLN A 157 4.36 0.66 12.15
CA GLN A 157 5.13 -0.39 12.80
C GLN A 157 4.52 -1.76 12.50
N GLY A 158 5.28 -2.58 11.79
CA GLY A 158 4.92 -3.95 11.43
C GLY A 158 5.95 -4.95 11.94
N ARG A 159 5.90 -6.17 11.40
CA ARG A 159 6.79 -7.27 11.81
C ARG A 159 8.26 -6.98 11.49
N GLY A 160 8.99 -6.45 12.47
CA GLY A 160 10.42 -6.14 12.33
C GLY A 160 10.71 -4.89 11.49
N GLN A 161 9.67 -4.15 11.12
CA GLN A 161 9.71 -2.94 10.33
C GLN A 161 9.09 -1.80 11.13
N CYS A 162 9.69 -0.62 11.04
CA CYS A 162 9.15 0.62 11.55
C CYS A 162 9.58 1.70 10.57
N SER A 163 8.63 2.45 10.03
CA SER A 163 8.89 3.45 9.00
C SER A 163 8.21 4.76 9.36
N TYR A 164 8.83 5.85 8.93
CA TYR A 164 8.34 7.21 9.10
C TYR A 164 7.94 7.71 7.72
N GLU A 165 6.71 8.20 7.61
CA GLU A 165 6.21 8.84 6.39
C GLU A 165 6.27 10.36 6.56
N PHE A 166 7.15 10.98 5.79
CA PHE A 166 7.42 12.42 5.83
C PHE A 166 6.66 13.15 4.73
N ALA A 167 5.71 14.01 5.08
CA ALA A 167 5.01 14.84 4.12
C ALA A 167 5.93 15.92 3.53
N LYS A 168 5.83 16.12 2.22
CA LYS A 168 6.61 17.13 1.50
C LYS A 168 5.96 18.50 1.63
N LEU A 169 6.56 19.41 2.41
CA LEU A 169 6.11 20.79 2.54
C LEU A 169 6.88 21.69 1.57
N THR A 170 6.26 22.79 1.13
CA THR A 170 6.85 23.69 0.14
C THR A 170 7.74 24.78 0.72
N TYR A 171 8.04 24.75 2.03
CA TYR A 171 8.94 25.72 2.64
C TYR A 171 10.37 25.52 2.10
N ARG A 172 10.92 26.56 1.47
CA ARG A 172 12.33 26.66 1.07
C ARG A 172 12.75 28.11 1.14
N ASP A 173 13.62 28.46 2.08
CA ASP A 173 14.16 29.81 2.22
C ASP A 173 15.57 29.79 2.83
N THR A 174 16.27 30.91 2.79
CA THR A 174 17.54 31.13 3.50
C THR A 174 17.35 31.38 4.99
N GLU A 175 16.18 31.84 5.41
CA GLU A 175 15.84 32.02 6.82
C GLU A 175 15.33 30.71 7.45
N ARG A 176 15.54 30.54 8.76
CA ARG A 176 15.05 29.36 9.48
C ARG A 176 13.59 29.61 9.89
N PRO A 177 12.63 28.74 9.53
CA PRO A 177 11.22 28.96 9.86
C PRO A 177 10.93 28.72 11.34
N ASP A 178 9.85 29.33 11.83
CA ASP A 178 9.14 28.86 13.01
C ASP A 178 7.88 28.05 12.64
N LEU A 179 7.17 27.56 13.66
CA LEU A 179 5.97 26.74 13.43
C LEU A 179 4.80 27.54 12.83
N ILE A 180 4.72 28.84 13.10
CA ILE A 180 3.66 29.73 12.60
C ILE A 180 3.87 29.95 11.11
N ASP A 181 5.12 30.16 10.68
CA ASP A 181 5.48 30.28 9.27
C ASP A 181 5.00 29.05 8.50
N ILE A 182 5.36 27.84 8.97
CA ILE A 182 5.03 26.58 8.30
C ILE A 182 3.52 26.41 8.09
N LYS A 183 2.66 26.84 9.03
CA LYS A 183 1.20 26.73 8.87
C LYS A 183 0.68 27.45 7.63
N ASN A 184 1.36 28.49 7.15
CA ASN A 184 0.94 29.29 6.01
C ASN A 184 1.46 28.75 4.66
N TYR A 185 2.21 27.64 4.66
CA TYR A 185 2.73 27.00 3.46
C TYR A 185 1.81 25.88 2.95
N TYR A 186 2.25 25.23 1.89
CA TYR A 186 1.55 24.16 1.22
C TYR A 186 2.20 22.82 1.51
N VAL A 187 1.38 21.77 1.47
CA VAL A 187 1.81 20.38 1.40
C VAL A 187 1.54 19.86 0.00
N VAL A 188 2.44 19.03 -0.51
CA VAL A 188 2.27 18.37 -1.81
C VAL A 188 1.36 17.17 -1.66
N GLY A 189 0.44 17.02 -2.61
CA GLY A 189 -0.44 15.86 -2.66
C GLY A 189 -1.12 15.70 -4.01
N ARG A 190 -2.15 14.88 -4.05
CA ARG A 190 -2.94 14.61 -5.25
C ARG A 190 -4.39 14.30 -4.89
N LYS A 191 -5.30 14.62 -5.80
CA LYS A 191 -6.67 14.13 -5.72
C LYS A 191 -6.70 12.69 -6.21
N VAL A 192 -7.09 11.78 -5.34
CA VAL A 192 -7.25 10.35 -5.64
C VAL A 192 -8.74 10.08 -5.78
N SER A 193 -9.15 9.52 -6.93
CA SER A 193 -10.54 9.17 -7.17
C SER A 193 -11.01 8.09 -6.19
N SER A 194 -12.21 8.25 -5.66
CA SER A 194 -12.80 7.30 -4.73
C SER A 194 -14.28 7.12 -5.01
N GLY A 195 -14.71 5.88 -5.33
CA GLY A 195 -16.13 5.58 -5.56
C GLY A 195 -16.72 6.21 -6.82
N VAL A 196 -15.87 6.52 -7.81
CA VAL A 196 -16.30 6.95 -9.14
C VAL A 196 -16.78 5.73 -9.92
N GLU A 197 -18.07 5.69 -10.23
CA GLU A 197 -18.61 4.72 -11.16
C GLU A 197 -18.38 5.24 -12.58
N ILE A 198 -17.56 4.52 -13.34
CA ILE A 198 -17.33 4.80 -14.75
C ILE A 198 -18.15 3.81 -15.56
N GLU A 199 -18.98 4.33 -16.46
CA GLU A 199 -19.61 3.49 -17.48
C GLU A 199 -18.57 3.08 -18.52
N TRP A 200 -17.80 2.04 -18.19
CA TRP A 200 -16.71 1.51 -19.03
C TRP A 200 -17.17 1.16 -20.44
N ALA A 201 -18.41 0.73 -20.62
CA ALA A 201 -18.97 0.46 -21.94
C ALA A 201 -18.99 1.72 -22.82
N ASN A 202 -19.37 2.87 -22.27
CA ASN A 202 -19.37 4.13 -23.01
C ASN A 202 -17.95 4.62 -23.29
N LEU A 203 -17.04 4.48 -22.31
CA LEU A 203 -15.63 4.82 -22.47
C LEU A 203 -14.95 3.98 -23.56
N LEU A 204 -15.14 2.66 -23.55
CA LEU A 204 -14.61 1.74 -24.55
C LEU A 204 -15.19 2.00 -25.95
N ASN A 205 -16.47 2.41 -26.01
CA ASN A 205 -17.15 2.77 -27.27
C ASN A 205 -16.63 4.10 -27.87
N GLU A 206 -16.09 5.02 -27.07
CA GLU A 206 -15.47 6.25 -27.60
C GLU A 206 -14.20 5.98 -28.44
N GLY A 207 -13.56 4.83 -28.21
CA GLY A 207 -12.35 4.38 -28.91
C GLY A 207 -11.07 5.00 -28.34
N MET A 208 -9.97 4.23 -28.36
CA MET A 208 -8.71 4.60 -27.70
C MET A 208 -8.11 5.94 -28.18
N HIS A 209 -8.37 6.35 -29.42
CA HIS A 209 -7.89 7.63 -29.95
C HIS A 209 -8.49 8.82 -29.19
N LYS A 210 -9.81 8.82 -28.96
CA LYS A 210 -10.50 9.90 -28.22
C LYS A 210 -10.13 9.90 -26.74
N ILE A 211 -9.93 8.72 -26.15
CA ILE A 211 -9.44 8.59 -24.78
C ILE A 211 -8.05 9.22 -24.66
N SER A 212 -7.17 9.00 -25.64
CA SER A 212 -5.82 9.58 -25.68
C SER A 212 -5.85 11.11 -25.81
N GLU A 213 -6.69 11.66 -26.70
CA GLU A 213 -6.90 13.12 -26.84
C GLU A 213 -7.38 13.77 -25.53
N GLN A 214 -8.11 13.01 -24.72
CA GLN A 214 -8.60 13.42 -23.41
C GLN A 214 -7.57 13.25 -22.28
N GLY A 215 -6.34 12.86 -22.58
CA GLY A 215 -5.26 12.69 -21.62
C GLY A 215 -5.19 11.31 -20.97
N GLY A 216 -5.90 10.32 -21.53
CA GLY A 216 -5.95 8.94 -21.04
C GLY A 216 -7.08 8.68 -20.03
N ILE A 217 -7.24 7.41 -19.66
CA ILE A 217 -8.30 6.94 -18.74
C ILE A 217 -8.19 7.66 -17.39
N ASP A 218 -6.98 7.77 -16.83
CA ASP A 218 -6.76 8.43 -15.54
C ASP A 218 -7.21 9.89 -15.52
N ALA A 219 -7.00 10.63 -16.63
CA ALA A 219 -7.44 12.01 -16.73
C ALA A 219 -8.98 12.13 -16.80
N ILE A 220 -9.64 11.16 -17.42
CA ILE A 220 -11.10 11.09 -17.48
C ILE A 220 -11.66 10.76 -16.09
N VAL A 221 -11.12 9.72 -15.43
CA VAL A 221 -11.49 9.31 -14.07
C VAL A 221 -11.34 10.48 -13.10
N ARG A 222 -10.21 11.19 -13.16
CA ARG A 222 -9.93 12.35 -12.29
C ARG A 222 -10.91 13.49 -12.52
N ARG A 223 -11.20 13.84 -13.78
CA ARG A 223 -12.18 14.90 -14.09
C ARG A 223 -13.57 14.55 -13.58
N GLU A 224 -13.98 13.30 -13.71
CA GLU A 224 -15.28 12.85 -13.20
C GLU A 224 -15.32 12.84 -11.66
N ALA A 225 -14.23 12.41 -11.01
CA ALA A 225 -14.06 12.49 -9.56
C ALA A 225 -14.19 13.94 -9.07
N GLU A 226 -13.53 14.87 -9.73
CA GLU A 226 -13.58 16.31 -9.42
C GLU A 226 -14.98 16.88 -9.65
N ARG A 227 -15.64 16.53 -10.77
CA ARG A 227 -17.01 16.96 -11.11
C ARG A 227 -18.04 16.50 -10.08
N THR A 228 -17.86 15.29 -9.55
CA THR A 228 -18.79 14.66 -8.60
C THR A 228 -18.38 14.82 -7.14
N CYS A 229 -17.26 15.50 -6.88
CA CYS A 229 -16.63 15.58 -5.55
C CYS A 229 -16.37 14.20 -4.91
N LYS A 230 -16.14 13.17 -5.73
CA LYS A 230 -15.85 11.80 -5.32
C LYS A 230 -14.35 11.52 -5.33
N TYR A 231 -13.62 12.27 -4.52
CA TYR A 231 -12.18 12.11 -4.35
C TYR A 231 -11.78 12.38 -2.90
N PHE A 232 -10.62 11.89 -2.52
CA PHE A 232 -9.90 12.35 -1.33
C PHE A 232 -8.57 12.98 -1.74
N ILE A 233 -7.97 13.75 -0.84
CA ILE A 233 -6.63 14.29 -1.05
C ILE A 233 -5.63 13.33 -0.40
N GLY A 234 -4.79 12.71 -1.22
CA GLY A 234 -3.66 11.91 -0.77
C GLY A 234 -2.42 12.79 -0.65
N ILE A 235 -1.76 12.79 0.51
CA ILE A 235 -0.54 13.55 0.77
C ILE A 235 0.67 12.79 0.23
N ASP A 236 1.52 13.46 -0.55
CA ASP A 236 2.73 12.85 -1.07
C ASP A 236 3.79 12.78 0.04
N VAL A 237 4.31 11.58 0.27
CA VAL A 237 5.21 11.26 1.39
C VAL A 237 6.51 10.63 0.95
N ILE A 238 7.53 10.78 1.79
CA ILE A 238 8.80 10.06 1.70
C ILE A 238 8.86 9.09 2.88
N GLY A 239 8.88 7.80 2.58
CA GLY A 239 9.06 6.74 3.57
C GLY A 239 10.53 6.53 3.88
N VAL A 240 10.88 6.50 5.17
CA VAL A 240 12.22 6.12 5.63
C VAL A 240 12.11 5.10 6.75
N GLU A 241 12.78 3.96 6.59
CA GLU A 241 12.87 2.96 7.65
C GLU A 241 13.61 3.51 8.88
N HIS A 242 13.13 3.17 10.07
CA HIS A 242 13.71 3.58 11.34
C HIS A 242 15.20 3.26 11.46
N LYS A 243 15.64 2.09 10.95
CA LYS A 243 17.07 1.69 10.99
C LYS A 243 17.93 2.64 10.16
N THR A 244 17.44 3.01 8.99
CA THR A 244 18.11 3.93 8.07
C THR A 244 18.09 5.35 8.61
N LEU A 245 16.94 5.80 9.10
CA LEU A 245 16.75 7.14 9.65
C LEU A 245 17.71 7.43 10.81
N LYS A 246 18.08 6.44 11.63
CA LYS A 246 19.09 6.60 12.69
C LYS A 246 20.41 7.18 12.19
N GLY A 247 20.80 6.88 10.95
CA GLY A 247 22.05 7.35 10.37
C GLY A 247 22.11 8.86 10.16
N PHE A 248 20.95 9.53 10.08
CA PHE A 248 20.89 10.96 9.76
C PHE A 248 19.79 11.73 10.50
N ALA A 249 19.11 11.14 11.48
CA ALA A 249 18.07 11.80 12.27
C ALA A 249 18.57 13.08 12.97
N ASN A 250 19.85 13.11 13.35
CA ASN A 250 20.50 14.28 13.96
C ASN A 250 20.63 15.48 13.01
N ARG A 251 20.36 15.32 11.71
CA ARG A 251 20.35 16.40 10.72
C ARG A 251 19.03 17.16 10.66
N PHE A 252 18.02 16.68 11.39
CA PHE A 252 16.75 17.35 11.53
C PHE A 252 16.67 18.09 12.87
N GLU A 253 16.11 19.29 12.83
CA GLU A 253 15.75 20.05 14.01
C GLU A 253 14.23 20.05 14.17
N ARG A 254 13.72 19.65 15.34
CA ARG A 254 12.28 19.72 15.62
C ARG A 254 11.89 21.13 16.06
N ILE A 255 10.97 21.75 15.33
CA ILE A 255 10.50 23.12 15.60
C ILE A 255 9.10 23.20 16.22
N GLY A 256 8.38 22.07 16.30
CA GLY A 256 7.06 22.00 16.92
C GLY A 256 6.26 20.81 16.39
N GLN A 257 4.93 20.88 16.57
CA GLN A 257 4.01 19.84 16.12
C GLN A 257 2.79 20.41 15.39
N LEU A 258 2.37 19.76 14.31
CA LEU A 258 1.12 20.00 13.59
C LEU A 258 0.42 18.65 13.37
N TYR A 259 -0.81 18.52 13.85
CA TYR A 259 -1.56 17.28 13.69
C TYR A 259 -2.53 17.41 12.53
N PHE A 260 -2.36 16.53 11.53
CA PHE A 260 -3.35 16.39 10.46
C PHE A 260 -4.52 15.54 10.95
N LYS A 261 -5.74 15.89 10.53
CA LYS A 261 -6.96 15.12 10.78
C LYS A 261 -6.76 13.67 10.34
N PRO A 262 -7.25 12.65 11.06
CA PRO A 262 -7.06 11.25 10.70
C PRO A 262 -7.46 10.92 9.26
N GLU A 263 -8.57 11.47 8.77
CA GLU A 263 -9.07 11.32 7.40
C GLU A 263 -8.19 11.98 6.33
N SER A 264 -7.27 12.85 6.74
CA SER A 264 -6.31 13.54 5.85
C SER A 264 -4.94 12.86 5.80
N LYS A 265 -4.71 11.80 6.58
CA LYS A 265 -3.46 11.00 6.57
C LYS A 265 -3.45 9.93 5.47
N LEU A 266 -4.21 10.14 4.40
CA LEU A 266 -4.23 9.22 3.27
C LEU A 266 -2.99 9.48 2.40
N CYS A 267 -2.23 8.44 2.08
CA CYS A 267 -1.04 8.59 1.25
C CYS A 267 -1.42 8.82 -0.22
N GLY A 268 -0.77 9.79 -0.84
CA GLY A 268 -0.76 10.03 -2.28
C GLY A 268 0.35 9.20 -2.93
N LEU A 269 1.38 9.86 -3.47
CA LEU A 269 2.62 9.17 -3.84
C LEU A 269 3.41 8.81 -2.60
N GLN A 270 3.96 7.61 -2.61
CA GLN A 270 4.96 7.21 -1.63
C GLN A 270 6.28 6.94 -2.35
N GLY A 271 7.29 7.73 -2.03
CA GLY A 271 8.70 7.43 -2.34
C GLY A 271 9.37 6.78 -1.15
N GLY A 272 10.49 6.09 -1.37
CA GLY A 272 11.30 5.51 -0.29
C GLY A 272 12.73 6.01 -0.35
N GLU A 273 13.28 6.46 0.77
CA GLU A 273 14.65 6.98 0.83
C GLU A 273 15.52 6.24 1.83
N THR A 274 16.79 6.06 1.45
CA THR A 274 17.78 5.30 2.22
C THR A 274 19.00 6.12 2.63
N SER A 275 19.06 7.40 2.25
CA SER A 275 20.12 8.34 2.60
C SER A 275 19.53 9.73 2.84
N PHE A 276 20.27 10.58 3.54
CA PHE A 276 19.83 11.96 3.72
C PHE A 276 19.94 12.76 2.42
N GLU A 277 20.93 12.46 1.58
CA GLU A 277 21.13 13.09 0.28
C GLU A 277 19.96 12.80 -0.66
N GLY A 278 19.49 11.55 -0.71
CA GLY A 278 18.27 11.19 -1.44
C GLY A 278 17.01 11.86 -0.87
N PHE A 279 16.92 11.94 0.46
CA PHE A 279 15.86 12.70 1.13
C PHE A 279 15.87 14.18 0.73
N GLN A 280 17.04 14.84 0.74
CA GLN A 280 17.20 16.23 0.30
C GLN A 280 16.82 16.41 -1.17
N GLN A 281 17.19 15.46 -2.04
CA GLN A 281 16.90 15.51 -3.47
C GLN A 281 15.40 15.62 -3.72
N CYS A 282 14.57 14.92 -2.93
CA CYS A 282 13.10 15.01 -3.02
C CYS A 282 12.53 16.41 -2.76
N PHE A 283 13.27 17.27 -2.06
CA PHE A 283 12.91 18.68 -1.83
C PHE A 283 13.58 19.62 -2.82
N ASP A 284 14.78 19.28 -3.27
CA ASP A 284 15.48 20.08 -4.29
C ASP A 284 14.75 20.03 -5.64
N SER A 285 14.25 18.85 -6.05
CA SER A 285 13.45 18.66 -7.27
C SER A 285 11.95 18.85 -7.07
N LEU A 286 11.49 19.34 -5.90
CA LEU A 286 10.06 19.33 -5.53
C LEU A 286 9.17 19.98 -6.61
N MET A 287 9.56 21.16 -7.09
CA MET A 287 8.78 21.91 -8.08
C MET A 287 8.75 21.25 -9.46
N SER A 288 9.85 20.63 -9.90
CA SER A 288 9.85 19.86 -11.14
C SER A 288 9.00 18.59 -11.02
N ASP A 289 9.02 17.96 -9.85
CA ASP A 289 8.28 16.73 -9.57
C ASP A 289 6.77 16.95 -9.58
N LEU A 290 6.27 18.14 -9.17
CA LEU A 290 4.86 18.50 -9.29
C LEU A 290 4.34 18.32 -10.72
N THR A 291 5.13 18.74 -11.71
CA THR A 291 4.76 18.64 -13.13
C THR A 291 4.80 17.19 -13.61
N THR A 292 5.90 16.50 -13.31
CA THR A 292 6.12 15.11 -13.74
C THR A 292 5.07 14.17 -13.18
N PHE A 293 4.76 14.29 -11.88
CA PHE A 293 3.82 13.41 -11.19
C PHE A 293 2.41 13.97 -11.09
N LYS A 294 2.12 15.09 -11.77
CA LYS A 294 0.80 15.78 -11.80
C LYS A 294 0.23 16.01 -10.39
N SER A 295 1.12 16.34 -9.45
CA SER A 295 0.79 16.62 -8.05
C SER A 295 0.37 18.08 -7.90
N GLU A 296 -0.44 18.35 -6.88
CA GLU A 296 -1.00 19.66 -6.56
C GLU A 296 -0.50 20.16 -5.21
N LEU A 297 -0.60 21.48 -5.00
CA LEU A 297 -0.29 22.13 -3.74
C LEU A 297 -1.57 22.38 -2.95
N PHE A 298 -1.59 21.95 -1.70
CA PHE A 298 -2.74 22.13 -0.81
C PHE A 298 -2.33 22.94 0.42
N PRO A 299 -3.10 23.96 0.84
CA PRO A 299 -2.80 24.71 2.04
C PRO A 299 -2.76 23.79 3.27
N ILE A 300 -1.69 23.87 4.08
CA ILE A 300 -1.54 23.02 5.27
C ILE A 300 -2.73 23.17 6.23
N GLN A 301 -3.24 24.40 6.38
CA GLN A 301 -4.39 24.74 7.23
C GLN A 301 -5.64 23.89 6.95
N GLN A 302 -5.84 23.43 5.71
CA GLN A 302 -6.99 22.59 5.35
C GLN A 302 -7.01 21.25 6.10
N PHE A 303 -5.83 20.74 6.47
CA PHE A 303 -5.67 19.41 7.06
C PHE A 303 -5.49 19.42 8.57
N LEU A 304 -5.27 20.58 9.19
CA LEU A 304 -5.03 20.66 10.63
C LEU A 304 -6.26 20.24 11.42
N ALA A 305 -6.06 19.40 12.44
CA ALA A 305 -7.08 19.15 13.45
C ALA A 305 -7.32 20.42 14.28
N GLU A 306 -8.58 20.65 14.68
CA GLU A 306 -8.96 21.73 15.60
C GLU A 306 -8.37 21.52 17.00
#